data_AF-A0A8C6ZF66-F1
#
_entry.id   AF-A0A8C6ZF66-F1
#
_cell.length_a   1.000
_cell.length_b   1.000
_cell.length_c   1.000
_cell.angle_alpha   90.00
_cell.angle_beta   90.00
_cell.angle_gamma   90.00
#
_symmetry.space_group_name_H-M   'P 1'
#
loop_
_entity.id
_entity.type
_entity.pdbx_description
1 polymer ?
#
loop_
_entity_poly.entity_id
_entity_poly.type
_entity_poly.pdbx_seq_one_letter_code
_entity_poly.pdbx_strand_id
1 'polypeptide(L)'
;MWGPKVLKVAIIGAPNAGKSTLSNQLLGRKVFAVSKKVHTTRCQAQGIVTSEDTQLVSSWWPDFSFRHKLNESMLKDPWESMKHADIVLVLVDVSDHWTRNCLSQEVLKCLSQFPQIPSVLVLNKQYLLMQAKPGPWEFHSGVLTNQSPQEICDNIIREKMLEYLPLEVPYGVHQVTEMWEEGPSGELLIMQNLVVPRKSHMMMLIGRKGKIISRIAQEAGQDLMNAFLCDIPLKLSVHMEK
;
A
#
# COMPACT_ATOMS: atom_id res chain seq x y z
N MET A 1 -6.61 -23.99 15.21
CA MET A 1 -7.20 -22.93 14.36
C MET A 1 -7.42 -21.73 15.26
N TRP A 2 -6.65 -20.67 15.06
CA TRP A 2 -6.90 -19.41 15.75
C TRP A 2 -8.14 -18.79 15.11
N GLY A 3 -9.10 -18.35 15.93
CA GLY A 3 -10.34 -17.72 15.44
C GLY A 3 -10.07 -16.37 14.77
N PRO A 4 -11.12 -15.73 14.23
CA PRO A 4 -10.99 -14.42 13.58
C PRO A 4 -10.39 -13.39 14.53
N LYS A 5 -9.44 -12.59 14.03
CA LYS A 5 -8.75 -11.54 14.78
C LYS A 5 -9.26 -10.17 14.37
N VAL A 6 -9.42 -9.27 15.34
CA VAL A 6 -9.83 -7.88 15.08
C VAL A 6 -8.86 -6.94 15.76
N LEU A 7 -8.38 -5.94 15.02
CA LEU A 7 -7.57 -4.84 15.55
C LEU A 7 -8.29 -3.51 15.28
N LYS A 8 -8.63 -2.78 16.34
CA LYS A 8 -9.27 -1.47 16.27
C LYS A 8 -8.21 -0.38 16.34
N VAL A 9 -8.14 0.42 15.28
CA VAL A 9 -7.15 1.48 15.11
C VAL A 9 -7.85 2.84 15.18
N ALA A 10 -7.42 3.70 16.10
CA ALA A 10 -7.85 5.10 16.12
C ALA A 10 -6.82 5.98 15.40
N ILE A 11 -7.25 6.75 14.41
CA ILE A 11 -6.38 7.72 13.70
C ILE A 11 -6.73 9.12 14.19
N ILE A 12 -5.77 9.77 14.86
CA ILE A 12 -5.89 11.12 15.40
C ILE A 12 -4.85 12.05 14.78
N GLY A 13 -5.11 13.35 14.79
CA GLY A 13 -4.20 14.35 14.22
C GLY A 13 -4.90 15.67 13.94
N ALA A 14 -4.12 16.74 13.81
CA ALA A 14 -4.63 18.09 13.53
C ALA A 14 -5.50 18.13 12.26
N PRO A 15 -6.36 19.16 12.10
CA PRO A 15 -7.07 19.40 10.85
C PRO A 15 -6.14 19.34 9.63
N ASN A 16 -6.60 18.72 8.54
CA ASN A 16 -5.80 18.54 7.32
C ASN A 16 -4.50 17.72 7.46
N ALA A 17 -4.23 17.06 8.61
CA ALA A 17 -3.02 16.26 8.78
C ALA A 17 -2.89 15.05 7.82
N GLY A 18 -3.92 14.78 7.00
CA GLY A 18 -3.94 13.69 6.01
C GLY A 18 -4.68 12.43 6.46
N LYS A 19 -5.50 12.50 7.51
CA LYS A 19 -6.18 11.34 8.11
C LYS A 19 -7.02 10.55 7.10
N SER A 20 -7.86 11.24 6.33
CA SER A 20 -8.68 10.63 5.27
C SER A 20 -7.84 10.09 4.11
N THR A 21 -6.69 10.72 3.82
CA THR A 21 -5.74 10.24 2.79
C THR A 21 -5.12 8.93 3.21
N LEU A 22 -4.59 8.85 4.44
CA LEU A 22 -4.03 7.63 5.02
C LEU A 22 -5.10 6.52 5.10
N SER A 23 -6.33 6.87 5.49
CA SER A 23 -7.42 5.89 5.59
C SER A 23 -7.81 5.32 4.22
N ASN A 24 -7.85 6.14 3.17
CA ASN A 24 -8.06 5.65 1.80
C ASN A 24 -6.93 4.75 1.30
N GLN A 25 -5.68 5.06 1.66
CA GLN A 25 -4.53 4.23 1.32
C GLN A 25 -4.58 2.87 2.01
N LEU A 26 -4.92 2.84 3.31
CA LEU A 26 -5.11 1.60 4.06
C LEU A 26 -6.24 0.74 3.47
N LEU A 27 -7.30 1.36 2.94
CA LEU A 27 -8.39 0.66 2.27
C LEU A 27 -8.08 0.19 0.84
N GLY A 28 -6.95 0.63 0.25
CA GLY A 28 -6.61 0.38 -1.15
C GLY A 28 -7.54 1.06 -2.17
N ARG A 29 -8.46 1.93 -1.73
CA ARG A 29 -9.44 2.62 -2.58
C ARG A 29 -9.96 3.90 -1.94
N LYS A 30 -10.43 4.83 -2.77
CA LYS A 30 -10.98 6.12 -2.31
C LYS A 30 -12.40 5.95 -1.78
N VAL A 31 -12.57 5.91 -0.46
CA VAL A 31 -13.87 5.84 0.24
C VAL A 31 -14.21 7.16 0.93
N PHE A 32 -13.21 7.84 1.48
CA PHE A 32 -13.39 9.08 2.24
C PHE A 32 -13.06 10.31 1.42
N ALA A 33 -13.83 11.37 1.65
CA ALA A 33 -13.56 12.68 1.08
C ALA A 33 -12.21 13.23 1.60
N VAL A 34 -11.40 13.73 0.67
CA VAL A 34 -10.12 14.40 0.93
C VAL A 34 -10.20 15.80 0.31
N SER A 35 -9.90 16.83 1.08
CA SER A 35 -9.89 18.22 0.62
C SER A 35 -8.92 19.03 1.48
N LYS A 36 -8.39 20.13 0.91
CA LYS A 36 -7.53 21.09 1.61
C LYS A 36 -8.32 22.05 2.51
N LYS A 37 -9.66 22.05 2.42
CA LYS A 37 -10.53 22.86 3.27
C LYS A 37 -10.71 22.16 4.62
N VAL A 38 -10.56 22.90 5.71
CA VAL A 38 -10.88 22.42 7.06
C VAL A 38 -12.34 21.95 7.14
N HIS A 39 -12.60 20.93 7.96
CA HIS A 39 -13.92 20.31 8.17
C HIS A 39 -14.44 19.45 6.99
N THR A 40 -13.54 18.75 6.30
CA THR A 40 -13.92 17.86 5.18
C THR A 40 -14.72 16.64 5.66
N THR A 41 -14.41 16.10 6.84
CA THR A 41 -15.12 14.96 7.43
C THR A 41 -16.13 15.48 8.45
N ARG A 42 -17.44 15.28 8.21
CA ARG A 42 -18.54 15.82 9.05
C ARG A 42 -19.22 14.78 9.95
N CYS A 43 -18.90 13.49 9.77
CA CYS A 43 -19.43 12.38 10.56
C CYS A 43 -18.29 11.41 10.90
N GLN A 44 -18.40 10.73 12.04
CA GLN A 44 -17.55 9.57 12.36
C GLN A 44 -17.78 8.50 11.29
N ALA A 45 -16.69 8.01 10.69
CA ALA A 45 -16.72 6.95 9.70
C ALA A 45 -15.68 5.91 10.06
N GLN A 46 -15.98 4.66 9.69
CA GLN A 46 -15.10 3.52 9.93
C GLN A 46 -14.62 2.98 8.59
N GLY A 47 -13.32 2.74 8.51
CA GLY A 47 -12.66 2.02 7.44
C GLY A 47 -12.47 0.59 7.91
N ILE A 48 -12.88 -0.37 7.09
CA ILE A 48 -12.74 -1.78 7.41
C ILE A 48 -11.86 -2.40 6.32
N VAL A 49 -10.72 -2.93 6.74
CA VAL A 49 -9.80 -3.71 5.91
C VAL A 49 -9.82 -5.13 6.43
N THR A 50 -10.12 -6.10 5.57
CA THR A 50 -10.10 -7.51 5.93
C THR A 50 -9.03 -8.21 5.10
N SER A 51 -8.11 -8.89 5.77
CA SER A 51 -7.06 -9.70 5.15
C SER A 51 -7.04 -11.06 5.83
N GLU A 52 -7.33 -12.12 5.07
CA GLU A 52 -7.42 -13.50 5.56
C GLU A 52 -8.33 -13.65 6.81
N ASP A 53 -7.75 -14.00 7.96
CA ASP A 53 -8.43 -14.20 9.25
C ASP A 53 -8.48 -12.93 10.12
N THR A 54 -7.98 -11.80 9.61
CA THR A 54 -7.74 -10.59 10.39
C THR A 54 -8.48 -9.39 9.81
N GLN A 55 -9.19 -8.65 10.67
CA GLN A 55 -9.90 -7.43 10.33
C GLN A 55 -9.31 -6.23 11.06
N LEU A 56 -8.90 -5.22 10.30
CA LEU A 56 -8.49 -3.92 10.81
C LEU A 56 -9.66 -2.96 10.69
N VAL A 57 -10.13 -2.44 11.82
CA VAL A 57 -11.20 -1.44 11.89
C VAL A 57 -10.57 -0.11 12.25
N SER A 58 -10.35 0.74 11.25
CA SER A 58 -9.85 2.10 11.45
C SER A 58 -11.02 3.05 11.68
N SER A 59 -10.90 3.87 12.71
CA SER A 59 -11.82 4.97 12.96
C SER A 59 -11.02 6.26 13.04
N TRP A 60 -11.49 7.30 12.34
CA TRP A 60 -10.95 8.64 12.47
C TRP A 60 -12.07 9.60 12.77
N TRP A 61 -11.70 10.69 13.41
CA TRP A 61 -12.63 11.73 13.77
C TRP A 61 -12.55 12.90 12.76
N PRO A 62 -13.68 13.59 12.47
CA PRO A 62 -13.73 14.93 11.90
C PRO A 62 -12.59 15.87 12.31
N ASP A 63 -12.14 16.71 11.38
CA ASP A 63 -11.19 17.78 11.70
C ASP A 63 -11.79 18.75 12.73
N PHE A 64 -11.30 18.68 13.97
CA PHE A 64 -11.66 19.61 15.03
C PHE A 64 -10.90 20.93 14.85
N SER A 65 -11.62 22.00 14.55
CA SER A 65 -11.11 23.36 14.75
C SER A 65 -12.00 24.05 15.78
N PHE A 66 -11.43 24.42 16.93
CA PHE A 66 -12.12 25.18 17.98
C PHE A 66 -12.38 26.64 17.60
N ARG A 67 -12.01 27.08 16.38
CA ARG A 67 -12.08 28.50 15.98
C ARG A 67 -13.46 28.96 15.54
N HIS A 68 -14.40 28.05 15.26
CA HIS A 68 -15.77 28.42 14.89
C HIS A 68 -16.79 27.61 15.68
N LYS A 69 -17.73 28.30 16.34
CA LYS A 69 -18.92 27.72 16.99
C LYS A 69 -19.69 26.88 15.96
N LEU A 70 -19.44 25.58 15.92
CA LEU A 70 -20.31 24.61 15.26
C LEU A 70 -21.26 24.03 16.30
N ASN A 71 -22.48 23.69 15.86
CA ASN A 71 -23.59 23.22 16.69
C ASN A 71 -23.15 22.13 17.69
N GLU A 72 -23.49 22.33 18.97
CA GLU A 72 -23.19 21.42 20.09
C GLU A 72 -23.71 19.99 19.87
N SER A 73 -24.72 19.81 19.00
CA SER A 73 -25.31 18.51 18.66
C SER A 73 -24.43 17.59 17.79
N MET A 74 -23.32 18.11 17.21
CA MET A 74 -22.32 17.28 16.50
C MET A 74 -21.21 16.75 17.42
N LEU A 75 -21.17 17.20 18.67
CA LEU A 75 -20.15 16.82 19.66
C LEU A 75 -20.60 15.55 20.40
N LYS A 76 -20.59 14.40 19.71
CA LYS A 76 -20.39 13.13 20.44
C LYS A 76 -19.00 13.20 21.09
N ASP A 77 -18.87 12.61 22.27
CA ASP A 77 -17.63 12.61 23.05
C ASP A 77 -16.43 12.31 22.12
N PRO A 78 -15.50 13.26 21.94
CA PRO A 78 -14.38 13.14 20.99
C PRO A 78 -13.50 11.91 21.27
N TRP A 79 -13.67 11.31 22.45
CA TRP A 79 -12.91 10.18 22.96
C TRP A 79 -13.53 8.82 22.66
N GLU A 80 -14.71 8.74 22.03
CA GLU A 80 -15.36 7.45 21.72
C GLU A 80 -14.49 6.53 20.86
N SER A 81 -13.80 7.07 19.85
CA SER A 81 -12.87 6.27 19.03
C SER A 81 -11.67 5.74 19.83
N MET A 82 -11.26 6.45 20.88
CA MET A 82 -10.15 6.05 21.76
C MET A 82 -10.56 4.98 22.76
N LYS A 83 -11.80 5.04 23.29
CA LYS A 83 -12.32 4.08 24.29
C LYS A 83 -12.28 2.62 23.83
N HIS A 84 -12.33 2.40 22.52
CA HIS A 84 -12.37 1.08 21.91
C HIS A 84 -11.15 0.77 21.04
N ALA A 85 -10.13 1.62 21.04
CA ALA A 85 -8.93 1.41 20.25
C ALA A 85 -7.97 0.44 20.93
N ASP A 86 -7.44 -0.49 20.16
CA ASP A 86 -6.32 -1.34 20.57
C ASP A 86 -4.98 -0.64 20.32
N ILE A 87 -4.94 0.27 19.32
CA ILE A 87 -3.76 1.08 18.97
C ILE A 87 -4.18 2.44 18.39
N VAL A 88 -3.35 3.46 18.61
CA VAL A 88 -3.57 4.83 18.12
C VAL A 88 -2.50 5.23 17.12
N LEU A 89 -2.89 5.74 15.95
CA LEU A 89 -2.02 6.38 14.99
C LEU A 89 -2.13 7.90 15.13
N VAL A 90 -1.02 8.54 15.51
CA VAL A 90 -0.92 10.00 15.65
C VAL A 90 -0.34 10.55 14.37
N LEU A 91 -1.19 11.10 13.50
CA LEU A 91 -0.77 11.64 12.22
C LEU A 91 -0.40 13.12 12.36
N VAL A 92 0.83 13.45 11.98
CA VAL A 92 1.34 14.83 11.98
C VAL A 92 1.72 15.22 10.56
N ASP A 93 1.07 16.28 10.07
CA ASP A 93 1.56 17.00 8.90
C ASP A 93 2.66 17.97 9.31
N VAL A 94 3.80 17.39 9.57
CA VAL A 94 5.13 17.96 9.44
C VAL A 94 5.34 19.13 8.47
N SER A 95 4.64 19.22 7.32
CA SER A 95 4.81 20.36 6.41
C SER A 95 4.10 21.62 6.84
N ASP A 96 3.13 21.49 7.73
CA ASP A 96 2.46 22.60 8.36
C ASP A 96 3.39 23.23 9.41
N HIS A 97 3.95 24.37 9.06
CA HIS A 97 4.89 25.09 9.92
C HIS A 97 4.30 25.51 11.27
N TRP A 98 2.97 25.54 11.41
CA TRP A 98 2.29 25.85 12.67
C TRP A 98 2.20 24.65 13.61
N THR A 99 2.07 23.43 13.07
CA THR A 99 1.82 22.21 13.86
C THR A 99 2.97 21.21 13.85
N ARG A 100 4.02 21.44 13.06
CA ARG A 100 5.16 20.51 12.93
C ARG A 100 6.02 20.32 14.19
N ASN A 101 6.06 21.31 15.07
CA ASN A 101 6.95 21.32 16.24
C ASN A 101 6.24 20.90 17.54
N CYS A 102 4.92 20.71 17.51
CA CYS A 102 4.15 20.32 18.69
C CYS A 102 2.87 19.58 18.28
N LEU A 103 2.48 18.59 19.07
CA LEU A 103 1.15 18.01 18.95
C LEU A 103 0.11 19.02 19.43
N SER A 104 -1.07 19.02 18.80
CA SER A 104 -2.16 19.88 19.25
C SER A 104 -2.58 19.52 20.68
N GLN A 105 -3.12 20.49 21.43
CA GLN A 105 -3.55 20.24 22.81
C GLN A 105 -4.60 19.13 22.90
N GLU A 106 -5.44 18.99 21.88
CA GLU A 106 -6.44 17.93 21.77
C GLU A 106 -5.79 16.56 21.65
N VAL A 107 -4.80 16.42 20.76
CA VAL A 107 -4.03 15.17 20.61
C VAL A 107 -3.32 14.84 21.92
N LEU A 108 -2.70 15.81 22.58
CA LEU A 108 -2.04 15.61 23.87
C LEU A 108 -3.02 15.19 24.97
N LYS A 109 -4.23 15.78 25.00
CA LYS A 109 -5.31 15.37 25.92
C LYS A 109 -5.78 13.93 25.64
N CYS A 110 -5.89 13.51 24.37
CA CYS A 110 -6.19 12.12 24.04
C CYS A 110 -5.15 11.19 24.64
N LEU A 111 -3.87 11.47 24.37
CA LEU A 111 -2.77 10.60 24.75
C LEU A 111 -2.62 10.54 26.28
N SER A 112 -2.88 11.65 26.99
CA SER A 112 -2.82 11.67 28.45
C SER A 112 -4.02 11.00 29.13
N GLN A 113 -5.20 11.00 28.51
CA GLN A 113 -6.38 10.29 29.04
C GLN A 113 -6.32 8.78 28.81
N PHE A 114 -5.62 8.32 27.77
CA PHE A 114 -5.53 6.90 27.40
C PHE A 114 -4.08 6.40 27.35
N PRO A 115 -3.27 6.56 28.43
CA PRO A 115 -1.85 6.20 28.42
C PRO A 115 -1.58 4.70 28.27
N GLN A 116 -2.58 3.86 28.50
CA GLN A 116 -2.51 2.40 28.37
C GLN A 116 -2.58 1.91 26.92
N ILE A 117 -3.03 2.74 25.98
CA ILE A 117 -3.18 2.35 24.59
C ILE A 117 -1.87 2.66 23.85
N PRO A 118 -1.24 1.69 23.17
CA PRO A 118 -0.04 1.96 22.40
C PRO A 118 -0.31 2.98 21.31
N SER A 119 0.61 3.94 21.15
CA SER A 119 0.50 5.02 20.16
C SER A 119 1.71 5.05 19.22
N VAL A 120 1.47 5.21 17.92
CA VAL A 120 2.50 5.31 16.89
C VAL A 120 2.41 6.68 16.23
N LEU A 121 3.53 7.42 16.19
CA LEU A 121 3.63 8.69 15.48
C LEU A 121 3.88 8.45 13.98
N VAL A 122 3.00 8.98 13.14
CA VAL A 122 3.08 8.88 11.68
C VAL A 122 3.38 10.25 11.11
N LEU A 123 4.55 10.39 10.46
CA LEU A 123 4.97 11.62 9.80
C LEU A 123 4.64 11.55 8.30
N ASN A 124 3.90 12.53 7.79
CA ASN A 124 3.49 12.55 6.39
C ASN A 124 4.70 12.70 5.42
N LYS A 125 4.59 12.18 4.18
CA LYS A 125 5.63 12.21 3.10
C LYS A 125 6.24 13.60 2.90
N GLN A 126 5.45 14.65 3.14
CA GLN A 126 5.86 16.04 2.98
C GLN A 126 7.01 16.46 3.92
N TYR A 127 7.27 15.76 5.04
CA TYR A 127 8.41 16.05 5.93
C TYR A 127 9.72 15.76 5.24
N LEU A 128 9.79 14.58 4.62
CA LEU A 128 10.99 14.09 3.96
C LEU A 128 11.39 15.07 2.86
N LEU A 129 10.39 15.62 2.16
CA LEU A 129 10.57 16.69 1.19
C LEU A 129 11.07 18.01 1.81
N MET A 130 10.64 18.37 3.02
CA MET A 130 11.15 19.57 3.71
C MET A 130 12.57 19.40 4.27
N GLN A 131 12.98 18.18 4.64
CA GLN A 131 14.34 17.89 5.10
C GLN A 131 15.33 17.76 3.93
N ALA A 132 14.83 17.73 2.69
CA ALA A 132 15.67 17.71 1.50
C ALA A 132 16.58 18.93 1.49
N LYS A 133 17.88 18.70 1.31
CA LYS A 133 18.88 19.76 1.17
C LYS A 133 18.88 20.26 -0.28
N PRO A 134 19.17 21.54 -0.54
CA PRO A 134 19.36 22.03 -1.89
C PRO A 134 20.43 21.22 -2.62
N GLY A 135 20.12 20.74 -3.83
CA GLY A 135 21.02 19.94 -4.66
C GLY A 135 20.41 19.63 -6.03
N PRO A 136 21.22 19.19 -7.01
CA PRO A 136 20.69 18.69 -8.26
C PRO A 136 19.82 17.45 -7.99
N TRP A 137 18.75 17.29 -8.76
CA TRP A 137 17.96 16.06 -8.70
C TRP A 137 18.84 14.90 -9.16
N GLU A 138 18.92 13.83 -8.37
CA GLU A 138 19.66 12.61 -8.76
C GLU A 138 18.96 11.88 -9.92
N PHE A 139 17.63 12.00 -10.01
CA PHE A 139 16.80 11.36 -11.02
C PHE A 139 15.75 12.34 -11.56
N HIS A 140 15.28 12.13 -12.79
CA HIS A 140 14.21 12.93 -13.38
C HIS A 140 12.90 12.78 -12.59
N SER A 141 12.03 13.80 -12.58
CA SER A 141 10.86 13.88 -11.69
C SER A 141 9.78 12.82 -11.90
N GLY A 142 9.78 12.18 -13.06
CA GLY A 142 8.91 11.04 -13.39
C GLY A 142 9.51 9.66 -13.08
N VAL A 143 10.76 9.58 -12.62
CA VAL A 143 11.42 8.30 -12.32
C VAL A 143 10.85 7.76 -11.01
N LEU A 144 10.15 6.63 -11.09
CA LEU A 144 9.59 5.94 -9.92
C LEU A 144 10.58 4.97 -9.27
N THR A 145 11.48 4.41 -10.07
CA THR A 145 12.49 3.44 -9.65
C THR A 145 13.69 3.51 -10.60
N ASN A 146 14.88 3.16 -10.11
CA ASN A 146 16.08 3.00 -10.92
C ASN A 146 16.17 1.61 -11.59
N GLN A 147 15.19 0.75 -11.35
CA GLN A 147 15.08 -0.54 -12.01
C GLN A 147 14.63 -0.37 -13.47
N SER A 148 15.26 -1.13 -14.36
CA SER A 148 14.80 -1.26 -15.74
C SER A 148 13.42 -1.95 -15.79
N PRO A 149 12.60 -1.69 -16.82
CA PRO A 149 11.33 -2.39 -17.01
C PRO A 149 11.46 -3.92 -17.01
N GLN A 150 12.57 -4.45 -17.55
CA GLN A 150 12.86 -5.87 -17.55
C GLN A 150 13.11 -6.41 -16.13
N GLU A 151 13.86 -5.70 -15.29
CA GLU A 151 14.06 -6.08 -13.89
C GLU A 151 12.75 -6.07 -13.10
N ILE A 152 11.87 -5.09 -13.36
CA ILE A 152 10.53 -5.04 -12.74
C ILE A 152 9.71 -6.26 -13.18
N CYS A 153 9.74 -6.61 -14.47
CA CYS A 153 9.10 -7.80 -15.01
C CYS A 153 9.60 -9.08 -14.34
N ASP A 154 10.93 -9.26 -14.26
CA ASP A 154 11.54 -10.41 -13.62
C ASP A 154 11.16 -10.50 -12.13
N ASN A 155 11.06 -9.36 -11.44
CA ASN A 155 10.67 -9.29 -10.04
C ASN A 155 9.21 -9.71 -9.82
N ILE A 156 8.29 -9.22 -10.65
CA ILE A 156 6.87 -9.57 -10.56
C ILE A 156 6.66 -11.06 -10.86
N ILE A 157 7.29 -11.60 -11.90
CA ILE A 157 7.19 -13.03 -12.22
C ILE A 157 7.79 -13.87 -11.07
N ARG A 158 8.92 -13.44 -10.49
CA ARG A 158 9.57 -14.13 -9.36
C ARG A 158 8.70 -14.16 -8.12
N GLU A 159 8.00 -13.08 -7.81
CA GLU A 159 7.03 -13.02 -6.71
C GLU A 159 5.99 -14.14 -6.85
N LYS A 160 5.38 -14.28 -8.03
CA LYS A 160 4.37 -15.33 -8.27
C LYS A 160 4.97 -16.74 -8.24
N MET A 161 6.21 -16.91 -8.72
CA MET A 161 6.91 -18.20 -8.57
C MET A 161 7.12 -18.57 -7.10
N LEU A 162 7.51 -17.62 -6.25
CA LEU A 162 7.68 -17.83 -4.81
C LEU A 162 6.36 -18.17 -4.11
N GLU A 163 5.24 -17.63 -4.58
CA GLU A 163 3.91 -17.91 -4.03
C GLU A 163 3.41 -19.32 -4.39
N TYR A 164 3.62 -19.77 -5.64
CA TYR A 164 2.98 -20.98 -6.17
C TYR A 164 3.86 -22.23 -6.21
N LEU A 165 5.18 -22.11 -6.11
CA LEU A 165 6.10 -23.24 -6.20
C LEU A 165 6.68 -23.62 -4.84
N PRO A 166 6.92 -24.92 -4.60
CA PRO A 166 7.43 -25.38 -3.32
C PRO A 166 8.94 -25.14 -3.16
N LEU A 167 9.35 -24.96 -1.89
CA LEU A 167 10.72 -25.13 -1.41
C LEU A 167 11.76 -24.33 -2.22
N GLU A 168 12.78 -25.01 -2.76
CA GLU A 168 13.91 -24.42 -3.49
C GLU A 168 13.64 -24.13 -4.97
N VAL A 169 12.49 -24.55 -5.52
CA VAL A 169 12.23 -24.49 -6.97
C VAL A 169 12.35 -23.08 -7.56
N PRO A 170 11.75 -22.02 -6.97
CA PRO A 170 11.86 -20.65 -7.50
C PRO A 170 13.29 -20.15 -7.66
N TYR A 171 14.19 -20.54 -6.76
CA TYR A 171 15.57 -20.06 -6.74
C TYR A 171 16.43 -20.68 -7.84
N GLY A 172 16.00 -21.81 -8.40
CA GLY A 172 16.65 -22.46 -9.54
C GLY A 172 16.07 -22.05 -10.90
N VAL A 173 15.17 -21.06 -10.97
CA VAL A 173 14.60 -20.59 -12.25
C VAL A 173 15.40 -19.38 -12.74
N HIS A 174 16.01 -19.49 -13.91
CA HIS A 174 16.62 -18.37 -14.62
C HIS A 174 15.62 -17.77 -15.61
N GLN A 175 15.38 -16.47 -15.52
CA GLN A 175 14.48 -15.75 -16.43
C GLN A 175 15.29 -15.15 -17.58
N VAL A 176 14.79 -15.30 -18.80
CA VAL A 176 15.41 -14.77 -20.00
C VAL A 176 14.33 -14.14 -20.88
N THR A 177 14.41 -12.83 -21.07
CA THR A 177 13.52 -12.11 -21.98
C THR A 177 13.80 -12.55 -23.41
N GLU A 178 12.79 -13.17 -24.04
CA GLU A 178 12.83 -13.55 -25.45
C GLU A 178 12.29 -12.42 -26.33
N MET A 179 11.27 -11.71 -25.87
CA MET A 179 10.61 -10.64 -26.61
C MET A 179 10.21 -9.50 -25.68
N TRP A 180 10.46 -8.27 -26.13
CA TRP A 180 10.07 -7.04 -25.47
C TRP A 180 9.82 -5.98 -26.55
N GLU A 181 8.60 -5.96 -27.09
CA GLU A 181 8.27 -5.14 -28.27
C GLU A 181 6.95 -4.39 -28.06
N GLU A 182 6.85 -3.18 -28.60
CA GLU A 182 5.59 -2.45 -28.65
C GLU A 182 4.75 -2.98 -29.81
N GLY A 183 3.55 -3.45 -29.49
CA GLY A 183 2.58 -3.95 -30.44
C GLY A 183 1.91 -2.82 -31.22
N PRO A 184 1.21 -3.17 -32.32
CA PRO A 184 0.60 -2.19 -33.22
C PRO A 184 -0.53 -1.37 -32.58
N SER A 185 -1.08 -1.79 -31.44
CA SER A 185 -2.14 -1.08 -30.72
C SER A 185 -1.62 -0.35 -29.46
N GLY A 186 -0.30 -0.30 -29.26
CA GLY A 186 0.34 0.30 -28.08
C GLY A 186 0.44 -0.63 -26.88
N GLU A 187 0.13 -1.92 -27.04
CA GLU A 187 0.39 -2.95 -26.04
C GLU A 187 1.88 -3.27 -25.95
N LEU A 188 2.37 -3.69 -24.78
CA LEU A 188 3.74 -4.17 -24.63
C LEU A 188 3.75 -5.71 -24.67
N LEU A 189 4.26 -6.27 -25.76
CA LEU A 189 4.38 -7.71 -25.98
C LEU A 189 5.60 -8.25 -25.24
N ILE A 190 5.37 -9.11 -24.24
CA ILE A 190 6.44 -9.70 -23.42
C ILE A 190 6.42 -11.23 -23.55
N MET A 191 7.56 -11.80 -23.97
CA MET A 191 7.82 -13.24 -23.89
C MET A 191 9.01 -13.50 -22.98
N GLN A 192 8.78 -14.32 -21.96
CA GLN A 192 9.78 -14.67 -20.95
C GLN A 192 10.00 -16.17 -20.92
N ASN A 193 11.27 -16.56 -21.01
CA ASN A 193 11.72 -17.94 -20.93
C ASN A 193 12.20 -18.25 -19.51
N LEU A 194 11.50 -19.19 -18.87
CA LEU A 194 11.82 -19.71 -17.56
C LEU A 194 12.69 -20.96 -17.74
N VAL A 195 13.98 -20.82 -17.53
CA VAL A 195 14.97 -21.89 -17.69
C VAL A 195 15.19 -22.58 -16.36
N VAL A 196 15.07 -23.91 -16.33
CA VAL A 196 15.17 -24.72 -15.11
C VAL A 196 16.22 -25.84 -15.24
N PRO A 197 16.92 -26.20 -14.14
CA PRO A 197 18.02 -27.18 -14.18
C PRO A 197 17.54 -28.63 -14.23
N ARG A 198 16.28 -28.90 -13.83
CA ARG A 198 15.76 -30.26 -13.64
C ARG A 198 14.37 -30.43 -14.20
N LYS A 199 14.10 -31.59 -14.79
CA LYS A 199 12.78 -31.95 -15.34
C LYS A 199 11.69 -31.97 -14.26
N SER A 200 12.04 -32.33 -13.02
CA SER A 200 11.10 -32.24 -11.88
C SER A 200 10.63 -30.81 -11.63
N HIS A 201 11.55 -29.84 -11.65
CA HIS A 201 11.23 -28.41 -11.47
C HIS A 201 10.36 -27.91 -12.62
N MET A 202 10.68 -28.31 -13.86
CA MET A 202 9.86 -28.02 -15.05
C MET A 202 8.42 -28.49 -14.86
N MET A 203 8.23 -29.74 -14.41
CA MET A 203 6.90 -30.30 -14.19
C MET A 203 6.13 -29.60 -13.06
N MET A 204 6.82 -29.13 -12.02
CA MET A 204 6.21 -28.35 -10.93
C MET A 204 5.79 -26.96 -11.40
N LEU A 205 6.67 -26.26 -12.15
CA LEU A 205 6.43 -24.93 -12.69
C LEU A 205 5.28 -24.91 -13.70
N ILE A 206 5.24 -25.88 -14.61
CA ILE A 206 4.10 -26.04 -15.54
C ILE A 206 2.84 -26.42 -14.75
N GLY A 207 2.98 -27.33 -13.79
CA GLY A 207 1.87 -27.86 -13.00
C GLY A 207 0.94 -28.77 -13.80
N ARG A 208 -0.07 -29.33 -13.13
CA ARG A 208 -1.03 -30.26 -13.77
C ARG A 208 -1.79 -29.54 -14.88
N LYS A 209 -1.66 -30.02 -16.13
CA LYS A 209 -2.28 -29.43 -17.34
C LYS A 209 -1.91 -27.95 -17.56
N GLY A 210 -0.73 -27.50 -17.13
CA GLY A 210 -0.29 -26.11 -17.32
C GLY A 210 -0.90 -25.09 -16.35
N LYS A 211 -1.68 -25.55 -15.35
CA LYS A 211 -2.44 -24.65 -14.48
C LYS A 211 -1.58 -23.67 -13.67
N ILE A 212 -0.37 -24.07 -13.26
CA ILE A 212 0.48 -23.22 -12.42
C ILE A 212 1.10 -22.11 -13.26
N ILE A 213 1.74 -22.47 -14.38
CA ILE A 213 2.34 -21.46 -15.27
C ILE A 213 1.31 -20.50 -15.85
N SER A 214 0.12 -20.99 -16.23
CA SER A 214 -0.94 -20.11 -16.72
C SER A 214 -1.43 -19.14 -15.66
N ARG A 215 -1.50 -19.57 -14.39
CA ARG A 215 -1.88 -18.70 -13.28
C ARG A 215 -0.81 -17.63 -13.00
N ILE A 216 0.46 -18.04 -12.98
CA ILE A 216 1.60 -17.13 -12.84
C ILE A 216 1.58 -16.09 -13.97
N ALA A 217 1.43 -16.51 -15.23
CA ALA A 217 1.39 -15.60 -16.37
C ALA A 217 0.23 -14.60 -16.28
N GLN A 218 -0.95 -15.06 -15.87
CA GLN A 218 -2.13 -14.21 -15.74
C GLN A 218 -1.96 -13.15 -14.63
N GLU A 219 -1.56 -13.58 -13.43
CA GLU A 219 -1.43 -12.66 -12.28
C GLU A 219 -0.24 -11.71 -12.45
N ALA A 220 0.91 -12.21 -12.92
CA ALA A 220 2.06 -11.37 -13.22
C ALA A 220 1.75 -10.38 -14.36
N GLY A 221 1.03 -10.81 -15.40
CA GLY A 221 0.58 -9.93 -16.47
C GLY A 221 -0.30 -8.79 -15.95
N GLN A 222 -1.23 -9.08 -15.05
CA GLN A 222 -2.08 -8.06 -14.43
C GLN A 222 -1.29 -7.05 -13.60
N ASP A 223 -0.31 -7.51 -12.83
CA ASP A 223 0.55 -6.65 -12.02
C ASP A 223 1.46 -5.78 -12.89
N LEU A 224 1.96 -6.31 -14.01
CA LEU A 224 2.72 -5.54 -14.99
C LEU A 224 1.87 -4.48 -15.67
N MET A 225 0.62 -4.77 -16.04
CA MET A 225 -0.30 -3.77 -16.60
C MET A 225 -0.53 -2.63 -15.61
N ASN A 226 -0.65 -2.94 -14.33
CA ASN A 226 -0.78 -1.93 -13.28
C ASN A 226 0.50 -1.11 -13.11
N ALA A 227 1.67 -1.74 -13.20
CA ALA A 227 2.97 -1.09 -13.05
C ALA A 227 3.32 -0.17 -14.22
N PHE A 228 3.01 -0.59 -15.46
CA PHE A 228 3.38 0.12 -16.68
C PHE A 228 2.24 0.92 -17.32
N LEU A 229 1.01 0.79 -16.82
CA LEU A 229 -0.18 1.52 -17.27
C LEU A 229 -0.49 1.33 -18.75
N CYS A 230 -0.20 0.14 -19.29
CA CYS A 230 -0.54 -0.28 -20.65
C CYS A 230 -0.99 -1.75 -20.65
N ASP A 231 -1.57 -2.20 -21.77
CA ASP A 231 -1.94 -3.61 -21.95
C ASP A 231 -0.69 -4.47 -22.16
N ILE A 232 -0.64 -5.61 -21.48
CA ILE A 232 0.54 -6.51 -21.48
C ILE A 232 0.10 -7.96 -21.63
N PRO A 233 0.07 -8.50 -22.86
CA PRO A 233 -0.05 -9.93 -23.07
C PRO A 233 1.27 -10.62 -22.72
N LEU A 234 1.42 -10.99 -21.45
CA LEU A 234 2.58 -11.75 -20.96
C LEU A 234 2.47 -13.23 -21.36
N LYS A 235 3.49 -13.74 -22.06
CA LYS A 235 3.64 -15.17 -22.36
C LYS A 235 4.87 -15.74 -21.67
N LEU A 236 4.67 -16.85 -20.97
CA LEU A 236 5.74 -17.59 -20.30
C LEU A 236 5.97 -18.92 -21.00
N SER A 237 7.23 -19.22 -21.34
CA SER A 237 7.66 -20.54 -21.83
C SER A 237 8.63 -21.15 -20.83
N VAL A 238 8.67 -22.48 -20.74
CA VAL A 238 9.62 -23.18 -19.85
C VAL A 238 10.59 -24.01 -20.67
N HIS A 239 11.88 -23.87 -20.36
CA HIS A 239 12.96 -24.60 -21.01
C HIS A 239 13.85 -25.28 -19.98
N MET A 240 14.48 -26.37 -20.38
CA MET A 240 15.54 -27.00 -19.59
C MET A 240 16.87 -26.32 -19.90
N GLU A 241 17.73 -26.16 -18.89
CA GLU A 241 19.14 -25.83 -19.14
C GLU A 241 19.77 -26.88 -20.07
N LYS A 242 20.59 -26.42 -21.01
CA LYS A 242 21.33 -27.29 -21.93
C LYS A 242 22.55 -27.89 -21.26
#